data_AF-A0AAV6AZ27-F1
#
_entry.id   AF-A0AAV6AZ27-F1
#
_cell.length_a   1.000
_cell.length_b   1.000
_cell.length_c   1.000
_cell.angle_alpha   90.00
_cell.angle_beta   90.00
_cell.angle_gamma   90.00
#
_symmetry.space_group_name_H-M   'P 1'
#
loop_
_entity.id
_entity.type
_entity.pdbx_description
1 polymer ?
#
loop_
_entity_poly.entity_id
_entity_poly.type
_entity_poly.pdbx_seq_one_letter_code
_entity_poly.pdbx_strand_id
1 'polypeptide(L)'
;MKSSFTLCRVKFRQVGQTVVIIVIVAIATIGLALVFAPRPQPPLRPSPNGYDDLLAVAPLVIPNHGDWRTQSIAELRAVFSANSNSVATIRDALRKDWAVPISYDTNYTFARISNLTASKVLAQLLRTEGEVAKLERRTNEALGVFTDCIRLGQKYTHGSLMLEDLVGIACKAIGMEAAETIWRSADDVSLQIFLKRLAEIDTSNQSPAEVIRREREWARGTHGPLQYAWISLFLRSTLQQSEERLRARHLRDEAEVRLLRTAVAMELFRRKMGRYPGKLGELIPEYLESVPADPFTGKSLFYRPTTNSYLLYSVGADRKDDGGTPFTRGSRTFEINGIEVEPGDLISTPPPNR
;
A
#
# COMPACT_ATOMS: atom_id res chain seq x y z
N MET A 1 -66.17 19.45 -26.40
CA MET A 1 -64.79 19.63 -25.87
C MET A 1 -64.52 19.01 -24.49
N LYS A 2 -65.50 18.80 -23.59
CA LYS A 2 -65.25 18.22 -22.25
C LYS A 2 -64.86 16.72 -22.23
N SER A 3 -65.32 15.91 -23.19
CA SER A 3 -65.07 14.44 -23.22
C SER A 3 -63.62 14.07 -23.56
N SER A 4 -62.92 14.86 -24.39
CA SER A 4 -61.56 14.56 -24.83
C SER A 4 -60.50 14.80 -23.73
N PHE A 5 -60.75 15.78 -22.84
CA PHE A 5 -59.88 16.05 -21.68
C PHE A 5 -59.96 14.95 -20.61
N THR A 6 -61.12 14.32 -20.43
CA THR A 6 -61.31 13.23 -19.45
C THR A 6 -60.59 11.96 -19.87
N LEU A 7 -60.63 11.62 -21.16
CA LEU A 7 -59.96 10.43 -21.72
C LEU A 7 -58.43 10.54 -21.64
N CYS A 8 -57.88 11.74 -21.86
CA CYS A 8 -56.46 12.03 -21.74
C CYS A 8 -55.95 11.89 -20.29
N ARG A 9 -56.72 12.39 -19.30
CA ARG A 9 -56.42 12.22 -17.87
C ARG A 9 -56.43 10.76 -17.41
N VAL A 10 -57.36 9.94 -17.92
CA VAL A 10 -57.43 8.51 -17.59
C VAL A 10 -56.23 7.75 -18.14
N LYS A 11 -55.85 7.98 -19.40
CA LYS A 11 -54.65 7.37 -20.01
C LYS A 11 -53.37 7.76 -19.28
N PHE A 12 -53.22 9.03 -18.89
CA PHE A 12 -52.03 9.50 -18.16
C PHE A 12 -51.93 8.87 -16.75
N ARG A 13 -53.06 8.71 -16.05
CA ARG A 13 -53.14 8.05 -14.75
C ARG A 13 -52.82 6.55 -14.84
N GLN A 14 -53.26 5.90 -15.91
CA GLN A 14 -53.01 4.48 -16.17
C GLN A 14 -51.54 4.22 -16.52
N VAL A 15 -50.92 5.06 -17.36
CA VAL A 15 -49.47 5.02 -17.63
C VAL A 15 -48.67 5.25 -16.34
N GLY A 16 -49.07 6.22 -15.51
CA GLY A 16 -48.44 6.45 -14.20
C GLY A 16 -48.54 5.23 -13.27
N GLN A 17 -49.69 4.54 -13.23
CA GLN A 17 -49.85 3.31 -12.45
C GLN A 17 -48.97 2.16 -12.98
N THR A 18 -48.90 1.97 -14.30
CA THR A 18 -48.04 0.94 -14.90
C THR A 18 -46.57 1.18 -14.58
N VAL A 19 -46.10 2.43 -14.65
CA VAL A 19 -44.72 2.79 -14.28
C VAL A 19 -44.46 2.49 -12.80
N VAL A 20 -45.39 2.85 -11.90
CA VAL A 20 -45.26 2.56 -10.47
C VAL A 20 -45.19 1.05 -10.19
N ILE A 21 -46.03 0.25 -10.84
CA ILE A 21 -46.03 -1.21 -10.70
C ILE A 21 -44.70 -1.81 -11.20
N ILE A 22 -44.20 -1.36 -12.35
CA ILE A 22 -42.91 -1.81 -12.89
C ILE A 22 -41.78 -1.50 -11.92
N VAL A 23 -41.76 -0.30 -11.33
CA VAL A 23 -40.76 0.09 -10.33
C VAL A 23 -40.85 -0.79 -9.08
N ILE A 24 -42.07 -1.05 -8.56
CA ILE A 24 -42.27 -1.93 -7.39
C ILE A 24 -41.80 -3.35 -7.69
N VAL A 25 -42.15 -3.90 -8.86
CA VAL A 25 -41.72 -5.25 -9.26
C VAL A 25 -40.21 -5.30 -9.43
N ALA A 26 -39.60 -4.29 -10.04
CA ALA A 26 -38.15 -4.20 -10.17
C ALA A 26 -37.46 -4.15 -8.79
N ILE A 27 -37.95 -3.32 -7.87
CA ILE A 27 -37.44 -3.24 -6.49
C ILE A 27 -37.62 -4.57 -5.76
N ALA A 28 -38.78 -5.22 -5.88
CA ALA A 28 -39.05 -6.51 -5.25
C ALA A 28 -38.16 -7.62 -5.82
N THR A 29 -37.95 -7.63 -7.15
CA THR A 29 -37.08 -8.59 -7.83
C THR A 29 -35.62 -8.39 -7.44
N ILE A 30 -35.15 -7.14 -7.38
CA ILE A 30 -33.82 -6.79 -6.88
C ILE A 30 -33.69 -7.19 -5.40
N GLY A 31 -34.69 -6.89 -4.57
CA GLY A 31 -34.73 -7.26 -3.16
C GLY A 31 -34.66 -8.78 -2.95
N LEU A 32 -35.41 -9.54 -3.74
CA LEU A 32 -35.42 -11.01 -3.70
C LEU A 32 -34.07 -11.58 -4.17
N ALA A 33 -33.53 -11.07 -5.28
CA ALA A 33 -32.22 -11.46 -5.79
C ALA A 33 -31.09 -11.15 -4.79
N LEU A 34 -31.20 -10.04 -4.07
CA LEU A 34 -30.29 -9.70 -2.98
C LEU A 34 -30.42 -10.71 -1.84
N VAL A 35 -31.62 -11.01 -1.35
CA VAL A 35 -31.84 -11.97 -0.24
C VAL A 35 -31.25 -13.36 -0.50
N PHE A 36 -31.33 -13.85 -1.75
CA PHE A 36 -30.80 -15.16 -2.12
C PHE A 36 -29.36 -15.15 -2.65
N ALA A 37 -28.68 -14.00 -2.66
CA ALA A 37 -27.30 -13.92 -3.11
C ALA A 37 -26.38 -14.75 -2.16
N PRO A 38 -25.61 -15.72 -2.68
CA PRO A 38 -24.72 -16.53 -1.85
C PRO A 38 -23.66 -15.65 -1.19
N ARG A 39 -23.31 -15.97 0.06
CA ARG A 39 -22.21 -15.29 0.74
C ARG A 39 -20.89 -15.68 0.05
N PRO A 40 -20.00 -14.71 -0.22
CA PRO A 40 -18.68 -15.02 -0.73
C PRO A 40 -17.94 -15.93 0.27
N GLN A 41 -17.11 -16.84 -0.24
CA GLN A 41 -16.29 -17.69 0.61
C GLN A 41 -15.02 -16.92 1.02
N PRO A 42 -14.57 -17.06 2.28
CA PRO A 42 -13.33 -16.43 2.70
C PRO A 42 -12.14 -17.10 2.00
N PRO A 43 -11.01 -16.39 1.78
CA PRO A 43 -9.81 -16.99 1.23
C PRO A 43 -9.33 -18.16 2.11
N LEU A 44 -8.74 -19.18 1.48
CA LEU A 44 -8.17 -20.33 2.17
C LEU A 44 -7.04 -19.88 3.11
N ARG A 45 -7.13 -20.31 4.36
CA ARG A 45 -6.09 -20.08 5.37
C ARG A 45 -5.03 -21.17 5.27
N PRO A 46 -3.77 -20.86 4.98
CA PRO A 46 -2.70 -21.85 4.94
C PRO A 46 -2.44 -22.42 6.34
N SER A 47 -1.82 -23.60 6.41
CA SER A 47 -1.39 -24.22 7.67
C SER A 47 -0.02 -24.87 7.45
N PRO A 48 1.07 -24.29 7.97
CA PRO A 48 1.14 -23.12 8.86
C PRO A 48 0.87 -21.77 8.17
N ASN A 49 0.52 -20.74 8.94
CA ASN A 49 0.24 -19.38 8.46
C ASN A 49 1.09 -18.33 9.19
N GLY A 50 1.93 -17.60 8.45
CA GLY A 50 2.80 -16.57 9.04
C GLY A 50 2.03 -15.42 9.71
N TYR A 51 0.82 -15.10 9.23
CA TYR A 51 0.01 -14.04 9.85
C TYR A 51 -0.35 -14.39 11.31
N ASP A 52 -0.64 -15.66 11.59
CA ASP A 52 -1.03 -16.11 12.91
C ASP A 52 0.15 -16.07 13.89
N ASP A 53 1.34 -16.43 13.43
CA ASP A 53 2.57 -16.32 14.22
C ASP A 53 2.85 -14.86 14.61
N LEU A 54 2.61 -13.91 13.69
CA LEU A 54 2.79 -12.49 13.96
C LEU A 54 1.77 -11.94 14.96
N LEU A 55 0.51 -12.38 14.88
CA LEU A 55 -0.49 -12.02 15.87
C LEU A 55 -0.17 -12.58 17.26
N ALA A 56 0.37 -13.80 17.32
CA ALA A 56 0.76 -14.42 18.58
C ALA A 56 1.95 -13.71 19.25
N VAL A 57 2.91 -13.21 18.46
CA VAL A 57 4.12 -12.58 18.99
C VAL A 57 3.94 -11.10 19.34
N ALA A 58 3.04 -10.38 18.66
CA ALA A 58 2.91 -8.94 18.85
C ALA A 58 2.58 -8.48 20.29
N PRO A 59 1.71 -9.17 21.06
CA PRO A 59 1.48 -8.83 22.47
C PRO A 59 2.70 -9.03 23.37
N LEU A 60 3.68 -9.82 22.93
CA LEU A 60 4.92 -10.09 23.66
C LEU A 60 6.01 -9.05 23.37
N VAL A 61 5.80 -8.17 22.38
CA VAL A 61 6.75 -7.14 22.03
C VAL A 61 6.75 -6.04 23.09
N ILE A 62 7.92 -5.71 23.61
CA ILE A 62 8.15 -4.53 24.42
C ILE A 62 8.39 -3.36 23.45
N PRO A 63 7.43 -2.42 23.30
CA PRO A 63 7.51 -1.39 22.28
C PRO A 63 8.61 -0.36 22.60
N ASN A 64 9.19 0.24 21.55
CA ASN A 64 10.03 1.43 21.70
C ASN A 64 9.14 2.67 21.86
N HIS A 65 9.26 3.39 22.98
CA HIS A 65 8.52 4.63 23.23
C HIS A 65 9.31 5.90 22.85
N GLY A 66 10.59 5.78 22.50
CA GLY A 66 11.41 6.94 22.13
C GLY A 66 11.46 7.21 20.63
N ASP A 67 12.02 8.37 20.26
CA ASP A 67 12.31 8.71 18.87
C ASP A 67 13.68 8.16 18.47
N TRP A 68 13.70 7.21 17.54
CA TRP A 68 14.92 6.59 17.00
C TRP A 68 15.89 7.62 16.38
N ARG A 69 15.43 8.83 16.03
CA ARG A 69 16.29 9.91 15.54
C ARG A 69 17.17 10.53 16.63
N THR A 70 16.77 10.40 17.89
CA THR A 70 17.42 11.06 19.03
C THR A 70 17.89 10.09 20.11
N GLN A 71 17.38 8.86 20.13
CA GLN A 71 17.78 7.84 21.09
C GLN A 71 19.24 7.41 20.92
N SER A 72 19.88 7.14 22.05
CA SER A 72 21.22 6.56 22.08
C SER A 72 21.21 5.11 21.61
N ILE A 73 22.36 4.66 21.12
CA ILE A 73 22.57 3.25 20.74
C ILE A 73 22.32 2.29 21.92
N ALA A 74 22.60 2.71 23.16
CA ALA A 74 22.40 1.89 24.35
C ALA A 74 20.90 1.64 24.62
N GLU A 75 20.06 2.67 24.47
CA GLU A 75 18.61 2.56 24.62
C GLU A 75 18.01 1.66 23.53
N LEU A 76 18.42 1.83 22.27
CA LEU A 76 17.93 1.00 21.16
C LEU A 76 18.36 -0.46 21.31
N ARG A 77 19.60 -0.72 21.76
CA ARG A 77 20.08 -2.08 22.07
C ARG A 77 19.28 -2.74 23.19
N ALA A 78 18.90 -1.98 24.22
CA ALA A 78 18.11 -2.51 25.31
C ALA A 78 16.73 -2.98 24.82
N VAL A 79 16.07 -2.16 23.99
CA VAL A 79 14.79 -2.53 23.35
C VAL A 79 14.96 -3.76 22.45
N PHE A 80 15.99 -3.79 21.59
CA PHE A 80 16.22 -4.93 20.71
C PHE A 80 16.50 -6.22 21.49
N SER A 81 17.37 -6.16 22.51
CA SER A 81 17.75 -7.33 23.31
C SER A 81 16.54 -7.94 24.03
N ALA A 82 15.65 -7.09 24.55
CA ALA A 82 14.41 -7.49 25.21
C ALA A 82 13.41 -8.19 24.25
N ASN A 83 13.60 -8.06 22.93
CA ASN A 83 12.69 -8.54 21.90
C ASN A 83 13.34 -9.54 20.91
N SER A 84 14.54 -10.04 21.19
CA SER A 84 15.31 -10.91 20.28
C SER A 84 14.52 -12.15 19.81
N ASN A 85 13.82 -12.83 20.72
CA ASN A 85 12.94 -13.97 20.38
C ASN A 85 11.77 -13.55 19.47
N SER A 86 11.20 -12.37 19.71
CA SER A 86 10.11 -11.84 18.89
C SER A 86 10.58 -11.54 17.47
N VAL A 87 11.76 -10.96 17.32
CA VAL A 87 12.40 -10.72 16.00
C VAL A 87 12.64 -12.02 15.24
N ALA A 88 13.15 -13.06 15.90
CA ALA A 88 13.36 -14.36 15.27
C ALA A 88 12.04 -14.96 14.75
N THR A 89 10.97 -14.84 15.54
CA THR A 89 9.62 -15.28 15.18
C THR A 89 9.07 -14.49 13.99
N ILE A 90 9.29 -13.18 13.95
CA ILE A 90 8.89 -12.33 12.80
C ILE A 90 9.54 -12.82 11.51
N ARG A 91 10.87 -13.06 11.53
CA ARG A 91 11.59 -13.54 10.34
C ARG A 91 11.13 -14.91 9.89
N ASP A 92 10.82 -15.81 10.82
CA ASP A 92 10.26 -17.13 10.49
C ASP A 92 8.87 -17.01 9.84
N ALA A 93 7.99 -16.19 10.43
CA ALA A 93 6.66 -15.92 9.91
C ALA A 93 6.68 -15.33 8.49
N LEU A 94 7.62 -14.42 8.19
CA LEU A 94 7.76 -13.84 6.85
C LEU A 94 8.09 -14.88 5.76
N ARG A 95 8.68 -16.03 6.13
CA ARG A 95 9.00 -17.13 5.21
C ARG A 95 7.82 -18.07 4.93
N LYS A 96 6.78 -18.04 5.76
CA LYS A 96 5.61 -18.91 5.62
C LYS A 96 4.62 -18.36 4.58
N ASP A 97 3.74 -19.24 4.14
CA ASP A 97 2.51 -18.85 3.46
C ASP A 97 1.69 -17.92 4.35
N TRP A 98 0.94 -17.02 3.71
CA TRP A 98 0.32 -15.90 4.39
C TRP A 98 -1.11 -15.72 3.92
N ALA A 99 -2.04 -15.68 4.86
CA ALA A 99 -3.38 -15.16 4.64
C ALA A 99 -3.91 -14.48 5.89
N VAL A 100 -4.56 -13.33 5.71
CA VAL A 100 -5.36 -12.69 6.75
C VAL A 100 -6.63 -13.53 6.94
N PRO A 101 -6.97 -13.99 8.16
CA PRO A 101 -8.13 -14.85 8.40
C PRO A 101 -9.42 -14.03 8.34
N ILE A 102 -9.94 -13.80 7.13
CA ILE A 102 -11.18 -13.05 6.90
C ILE A 102 -12.38 -13.83 7.41
N SER A 103 -13.21 -13.18 8.22
CA SER A 103 -14.49 -13.71 8.71
C SER A 103 -15.63 -12.73 8.38
N TYR A 104 -16.83 -13.26 8.15
CA TYR A 104 -18.05 -12.48 7.91
C TYR A 104 -18.88 -12.26 9.18
N ASP A 105 -18.29 -12.52 10.35
CA ASP A 105 -18.92 -12.25 11.64
C ASP A 105 -18.86 -10.76 11.99
N THR A 106 -19.91 -10.20 12.59
CA THR A 106 -19.95 -8.76 12.93
C THR A 106 -18.91 -8.37 13.99
N ASN A 107 -18.46 -9.29 14.85
CA ASN A 107 -17.40 -9.04 15.83
C ASN A 107 -16.00 -9.06 15.20
N TYR A 108 -15.86 -9.62 13.99
CA TYR A 108 -14.59 -9.65 13.27
C TYR A 108 -14.03 -8.24 13.07
N THR A 109 -14.89 -7.25 12.79
CA THR A 109 -14.48 -5.85 12.63
C THR A 109 -13.71 -5.31 13.84
N PHE A 110 -14.17 -5.59 15.06
CA PHE A 110 -13.50 -5.14 16.28
C PHE A 110 -12.16 -5.87 16.51
N ALA A 111 -12.15 -7.18 16.27
CA ALA A 111 -10.94 -8.00 16.36
C ALA A 111 -9.86 -7.51 15.37
N ARG A 112 -10.23 -7.19 14.12
CA ARG A 112 -9.31 -6.65 13.11
C ARG A 112 -8.67 -5.34 13.54
N ILE A 113 -9.47 -4.39 14.01
CA ILE A 113 -8.97 -3.07 14.44
C ILE A 113 -7.94 -3.23 15.56
N SER A 114 -8.23 -4.11 16.51
CA SER A 114 -7.33 -4.42 17.63
C SER A 114 -6.02 -5.07 17.17
N ASN A 115 -6.06 -5.84 16.08
CA ASN A 115 -4.89 -6.49 15.49
C ASN A 115 -4.03 -5.56 14.61
N LEU A 116 -4.51 -4.38 14.21
CA LEU A 116 -3.72 -3.48 13.37
C LEU A 116 -2.52 -2.87 14.10
N THR A 117 -2.67 -2.60 15.40
CA THR A 117 -1.59 -2.04 16.23
C THR A 117 -0.40 -3.00 16.26
N ALA A 118 -0.66 -4.32 16.26
CA ALA A 118 0.37 -5.35 16.18
C ALA A 118 1.31 -5.12 14.97
N SER A 119 0.75 -4.95 13.77
CA SER A 119 1.51 -4.77 12.53
C SER A 119 2.51 -3.61 12.60
N LYS A 120 2.07 -2.47 13.15
CA LYS A 120 2.92 -1.27 13.30
C LYS A 120 4.00 -1.48 14.35
N VAL A 121 3.68 -2.12 15.47
CA VAL A 121 4.65 -2.47 16.52
C VAL A 121 5.74 -3.38 15.98
N LEU A 122 5.39 -4.38 15.17
CA LEU A 122 6.37 -5.28 14.54
C LEU A 122 7.28 -4.54 13.54
N ALA A 123 6.72 -3.64 12.72
CA ALA A 123 7.51 -2.81 11.80
C ALA A 123 8.46 -1.84 12.54
N GLN A 124 8.00 -1.25 13.64
CA GLN A 124 8.83 -0.39 14.51
C GLN A 124 9.93 -1.17 15.22
N LEU A 125 9.68 -2.42 15.61
CA LEU A 125 10.70 -3.29 16.19
C LEU A 125 11.79 -3.63 15.17
N LEU A 126 11.42 -4.02 13.95
CA LEU A 126 12.40 -4.24 12.86
C LEU A 126 13.17 -2.96 12.54
N ARG A 127 12.50 -1.79 12.52
CA ARG A 127 13.20 -0.51 12.38
C ARG A 127 14.23 -0.30 13.48
N THR A 128 13.86 -0.55 14.73
CA THR A 128 14.75 -0.39 15.91
C THR A 128 15.98 -1.28 15.78
N GLU A 129 15.82 -2.54 15.41
CA GLU A 129 16.95 -3.45 15.16
C GLU A 129 17.86 -2.95 14.02
N GLY A 130 17.28 -2.52 12.90
CA GLY A 130 18.07 -2.00 11.78
C GLY A 130 18.81 -0.71 12.14
N GLU A 131 18.23 0.15 12.98
CA GLU A 131 18.89 1.34 13.52
C GLU A 131 20.06 0.98 14.45
N VAL A 132 19.93 -0.06 15.28
CA VAL A 132 21.07 -0.59 16.06
C VAL A 132 22.19 -1.04 15.13
N ALA A 133 21.89 -1.88 14.14
CA ALA A 133 22.90 -2.34 13.17
C ALA A 133 23.56 -1.16 12.43
N LYS A 134 22.77 -0.14 12.05
CA LYS A 134 23.27 1.06 11.38
C LYS A 134 24.24 1.86 12.26
N LEU A 135 23.86 2.13 13.51
CA LEU A 135 24.70 2.87 14.47
C LEU A 135 25.99 2.11 14.83
N GLU A 136 25.98 0.78 14.73
CA GLU A 136 27.16 -0.09 14.87
C GLU A 136 28.00 -0.21 13.61
N ARG A 137 27.65 0.51 12.54
CA ARG A 137 28.31 0.44 11.23
C ARG A 137 28.20 -0.92 10.54
N ARG A 138 27.22 -1.74 10.93
CA ARG A 138 26.85 -2.99 10.24
C ARG A 138 25.85 -2.70 9.12
N THR A 139 26.31 -1.92 8.14
CA THR A 139 25.50 -1.36 7.03
C THR A 139 24.68 -2.41 6.27
N ASN A 140 25.32 -3.50 5.85
CA ASN A 140 24.67 -4.54 5.05
C ASN A 140 23.56 -5.25 5.83
N GLU A 141 23.80 -5.51 7.11
CA GLU A 141 22.82 -6.11 7.99
C GLU A 141 21.64 -5.17 8.21
N ALA A 142 21.91 -3.88 8.49
CA ALA A 142 20.87 -2.87 8.64
C ALA A 142 19.95 -2.82 7.40
N LEU A 143 20.53 -2.83 6.19
CA LEU A 143 19.76 -2.88 4.94
C LEU A 143 18.92 -4.16 4.85
N GLY A 144 19.46 -5.31 5.26
CA GLY A 144 18.71 -6.56 5.36
C GLY A 144 17.50 -6.47 6.29
N VAL A 145 17.67 -5.90 7.48
CA VAL A 145 16.56 -5.72 8.45
C VAL A 145 15.50 -4.73 7.92
N PHE A 146 15.91 -3.64 7.29
CA PHE A 146 14.96 -2.71 6.66
C PHE A 146 14.21 -3.39 5.51
N THR A 147 14.86 -4.29 4.77
CA THR A 147 14.21 -5.12 3.75
C THR A 147 13.17 -6.07 4.34
N ASP A 148 13.45 -6.67 5.51
CA ASP A 148 12.46 -7.48 6.25
C ASP A 148 11.22 -6.64 6.64
N CYS A 149 11.43 -5.38 7.03
CA CYS A 149 10.34 -4.45 7.35
C CYS A 149 9.49 -4.09 6.12
N ILE A 150 10.13 -3.85 4.98
CA ILE A 150 9.43 -3.62 3.70
C ILE A 150 8.60 -4.85 3.31
N ARG A 151 9.18 -6.06 3.46
CA ARG A 151 8.50 -7.34 3.18
C ARG A 151 7.33 -7.59 4.12
N LEU A 152 7.44 -7.22 5.39
CA LEU A 152 6.32 -7.26 6.34
C LEU A 152 5.15 -6.42 5.82
N GLY A 153 5.39 -5.17 5.43
CA GLY A 153 4.36 -4.32 4.84
C GLY A 153 3.72 -4.94 3.59
N GLN A 154 4.54 -5.52 2.70
CA GLN A 154 4.06 -6.18 1.48
C GLN A 154 3.18 -7.41 1.77
N LYS A 155 3.46 -8.17 2.83
CA LYS A 155 2.61 -9.30 3.23
C LYS A 155 1.21 -8.82 3.63
N TYR A 156 1.10 -7.68 4.30
CA TYR A 156 -0.20 -7.09 4.68
C TYR A 156 -0.99 -6.48 3.51
N THR A 157 -0.35 -6.10 2.39
CA THR A 157 -1.04 -5.59 1.19
C THR A 157 -1.54 -6.69 0.25
N HIS A 158 -1.23 -7.96 0.54
CA HIS A 158 -1.57 -9.07 -0.34
C HIS A 158 -2.67 -9.96 0.25
N GLY A 159 -3.77 -10.13 -0.49
CA GLY A 159 -4.88 -11.01 -0.08
C GLY A 159 -5.70 -10.51 1.11
N SER A 160 -5.50 -9.25 1.51
CA SER A 160 -6.09 -8.64 2.69
C SER A 160 -7.26 -7.72 2.35
N LEU A 161 -7.91 -7.18 3.39
CA LEU A 161 -8.95 -6.17 3.27
C LEU A 161 -8.33 -4.76 3.37
N MET A 162 -9.11 -3.73 3.05
CA MET A 162 -8.62 -2.36 2.87
C MET A 162 -7.87 -1.82 4.09
N LEU A 163 -8.32 -2.20 5.29
CA LEU A 163 -7.74 -1.77 6.56
C LEU A 163 -6.31 -2.29 6.75
N GLU A 164 -6.11 -3.60 6.58
CA GLU A 164 -4.81 -4.27 6.66
C GLU A 164 -3.89 -3.82 5.53
N ASP A 165 -4.45 -3.62 4.33
CA ASP A 165 -3.71 -3.11 3.17
C ASP A 165 -3.14 -1.70 3.42
N LEU A 166 -3.94 -0.76 3.93
CA LEU A 166 -3.45 0.57 4.32
C LEU A 166 -2.37 0.51 5.41
N VAL A 167 -2.51 -0.41 6.36
CA VAL A 167 -1.48 -0.62 7.39
C VAL A 167 -0.22 -1.22 6.78
N GLY A 168 -0.35 -2.13 5.82
CA GLY A 168 0.77 -2.69 5.06
C GLY A 168 1.57 -1.62 4.32
N ILE A 169 0.90 -0.69 3.62
CA ILE A 169 1.54 0.47 2.98
C ILE A 169 2.30 1.31 4.02
N ALA A 170 1.70 1.58 5.18
CA ALA A 170 2.36 2.34 6.24
C ALA A 170 3.60 1.61 6.81
N CYS A 171 3.52 0.30 7.07
CA CYS A 171 4.65 -0.51 7.52
C CYS A 171 5.76 -0.55 6.46
N LYS A 172 5.41 -0.64 5.17
CA LYS A 172 6.37 -0.61 4.07
C LYS A 172 7.11 0.72 4.01
N ALA A 173 6.40 1.84 4.16
CA ALA A 173 6.99 3.18 4.20
C ALA A 173 8.00 3.34 5.35
N ILE A 174 7.75 2.75 6.53
CA ILE A 174 8.72 2.73 7.64
C ILE A 174 10.04 2.07 7.21
N GLY A 175 9.97 0.92 6.54
CA GLY A 175 11.15 0.22 6.05
C GLY A 175 11.85 0.97 4.91
N MET A 176 11.10 1.52 3.96
CA MET A 176 11.61 2.30 2.83
C MET A 176 12.37 3.56 3.30
N GLU A 177 11.77 4.35 4.21
CA GLU A 177 12.42 5.53 4.78
C GLU A 177 13.74 5.16 5.47
N ALA A 178 13.78 4.04 6.19
CA ALA A 178 14.99 3.60 6.86
C ALA A 178 16.07 3.13 5.86
N ALA A 179 15.67 2.35 4.85
CA ALA A 179 16.57 1.86 3.80
C ALA A 179 17.21 3.01 3.01
N GLU A 180 16.47 4.07 2.69
CA GLU A 180 17.00 5.27 2.02
C GLU A 180 18.18 5.91 2.75
N THR A 181 18.25 5.77 4.07
CA THR A 181 19.36 6.33 4.86
C THR A 181 20.69 5.58 4.71
N ILE A 182 20.67 4.34 4.20
CA ILE A 182 21.82 3.44 4.32
C ILE A 182 22.20 2.69 3.05
N TRP A 183 21.26 2.46 2.11
CA TRP A 183 21.50 1.53 0.98
C TRP A 183 22.73 1.92 0.15
N ARG A 184 22.97 3.22 -0.11
CA ARG A 184 24.12 3.69 -0.90
C ARG A 184 25.48 3.31 -0.32
N SER A 185 25.55 3.00 0.98
CA SER A 185 26.77 2.57 1.66
C SER A 185 26.95 1.06 1.68
N ALA A 186 25.92 0.29 1.30
CA ALA A 186 25.99 -1.17 1.27
C ALA A 186 26.90 -1.65 0.13
N ASP A 187 27.47 -2.84 0.27
CA ASP A 187 28.26 -3.47 -0.79
C ASP A 187 27.40 -3.93 -1.98
N ASP A 188 28.06 -4.28 -3.08
CA ASP A 188 27.39 -4.66 -4.33
C ASP A 188 26.53 -5.92 -4.15
N VAL A 189 26.96 -6.87 -3.32
CA VAL A 189 26.21 -8.12 -3.05
C VAL A 189 24.89 -7.80 -2.35
N SER A 190 24.94 -6.97 -1.30
CA SER A 190 23.76 -6.56 -0.54
C SER A 190 22.82 -5.70 -1.37
N LEU A 191 23.36 -4.84 -2.24
CA LEU A 191 22.56 -4.06 -3.18
C LEU A 191 21.86 -4.93 -4.24
N GLN A 192 22.52 -5.96 -4.75
CA GLN A 192 21.90 -6.91 -5.69
C GLN A 192 20.77 -7.70 -5.02
N ILE A 193 20.97 -8.13 -3.76
CA ILE A 193 19.91 -8.77 -2.97
C ILE A 193 18.75 -7.79 -2.77
N PHE A 194 19.02 -6.55 -2.38
CA PHE A 194 18.01 -5.54 -2.14
C PHE A 194 17.22 -5.21 -3.43
N LEU A 195 17.92 -5.04 -4.56
CA LEU A 195 17.33 -4.80 -5.88
C LEU A 195 16.37 -5.92 -6.27
N LYS A 196 16.78 -7.19 -6.08
CA LYS A 196 15.92 -8.35 -6.32
C LYS A 196 14.68 -8.33 -5.45
N ARG A 197 14.80 -7.98 -4.15
CA ARG A 197 13.65 -7.89 -3.24
C ARG A 197 12.68 -6.77 -3.64
N LEU A 198 13.19 -5.61 -4.05
CA LEU A 198 12.35 -4.53 -4.57
C LEU A 198 11.61 -4.95 -5.85
N ALA A 199 12.23 -5.73 -6.72
CA ALA A 199 11.57 -6.30 -7.91
C ALA A 199 10.45 -7.28 -7.53
N GLU A 200 10.68 -8.16 -6.54
CA GLU A 200 9.64 -9.07 -6.01
C GLU A 200 8.47 -8.29 -5.40
N ILE A 201 8.73 -7.16 -4.73
CA ILE A 201 7.69 -6.29 -4.16
C ILE A 201 6.88 -5.61 -5.27
N ASP A 202 7.55 -4.98 -6.24
CA ASP A 202 6.91 -4.28 -7.36
C ASP A 202 6.01 -5.23 -8.19
N THR A 203 6.47 -6.46 -8.43
CA THR A 203 5.71 -7.47 -9.19
C THR A 203 4.58 -8.13 -8.40
N SER A 204 4.67 -8.18 -7.07
CA SER A 204 3.64 -8.77 -6.21
C SER A 204 2.57 -7.77 -5.76
N ASN A 205 2.63 -6.51 -6.22
CA ASN A 205 1.64 -5.50 -5.89
C ASN A 205 0.24 -5.90 -6.38
N GLN A 206 -0.71 -5.87 -5.46
CA GLN A 206 -2.11 -6.17 -5.76
C GLN A 206 -2.80 -4.93 -6.35
N SER A 207 -3.69 -5.12 -7.32
CA SER A 207 -4.50 -4.00 -7.83
C SER A 207 -5.38 -3.41 -6.71
N PRO A 208 -5.44 -2.08 -6.55
CA PRO A 208 -6.37 -1.43 -5.61
C PRO A 208 -7.83 -1.81 -5.87
N ALA A 209 -8.18 -2.03 -7.15
CA ALA A 209 -9.53 -2.44 -7.53
C ALA A 209 -9.91 -3.81 -6.94
N GLU A 210 -8.94 -4.71 -6.82
CA GLU A 210 -9.14 -6.04 -6.24
C GLU A 210 -9.29 -5.98 -4.71
N VAL A 211 -8.54 -5.09 -4.03
CA VAL A 211 -8.74 -4.82 -2.59
C VAL A 211 -10.15 -4.26 -2.35
N ILE A 212 -10.57 -3.28 -3.15
CA ILE A 212 -11.90 -2.66 -3.08
C ILE A 212 -13.00 -3.69 -3.35
N ARG A 213 -12.82 -4.55 -4.35
CA ARG A 213 -13.78 -5.63 -4.66
C ARG A 213 -13.96 -6.54 -3.44
N ARG A 214 -12.85 -6.99 -2.84
CA ARG A 214 -12.85 -7.86 -1.66
C ARG A 214 -13.49 -7.18 -0.44
N GLU A 215 -13.20 -5.90 -0.22
CA GLU A 215 -13.83 -5.10 0.86
C GLU A 215 -15.35 -5.05 0.70
N ARG A 216 -15.84 -4.82 -0.52
CA ARG A 216 -17.28 -4.78 -0.82
C ARG A 216 -17.92 -6.16 -0.66
N GLU A 217 -17.24 -7.23 -1.06
CA GLU A 217 -17.70 -8.61 -0.87
C GLU A 217 -17.78 -8.99 0.62
N TRP A 218 -16.75 -8.61 1.39
CA TRP A 218 -16.74 -8.73 2.83
C TRP A 218 -17.90 -7.98 3.48
N ALA A 219 -18.07 -6.69 3.18
CA ALA A 219 -19.14 -5.88 3.75
C ALA A 219 -20.54 -6.43 3.42
N ARG A 220 -20.76 -6.93 2.20
CA ARG A 220 -22.01 -7.63 1.83
C ARG A 220 -22.22 -8.91 2.61
N GLY A 221 -21.18 -9.72 2.79
CA GLY A 221 -21.26 -10.98 3.53
C GLY A 221 -21.53 -10.77 5.02
N THR A 222 -20.97 -9.71 5.61
CA THR A 222 -21.10 -9.36 7.03
C THR A 222 -22.44 -8.73 7.38
N HIS A 223 -22.89 -7.73 6.62
CA HIS A 223 -24.13 -6.99 6.91
C HIS A 223 -25.36 -7.56 6.22
N GLY A 224 -25.16 -8.47 5.27
CA GLY A 224 -26.21 -8.91 4.38
C GLY A 224 -26.51 -7.88 3.27
N PRO A 225 -27.15 -8.35 2.20
CA PRO A 225 -27.20 -7.61 0.93
C PRO A 225 -28.17 -6.42 0.96
N LEU A 226 -29.28 -6.51 1.70
CA LEU A 226 -30.23 -5.40 1.87
C LEU A 226 -29.63 -4.26 2.71
N GLN A 227 -29.06 -4.58 3.88
CA GLN A 227 -28.43 -3.56 4.74
C GLN A 227 -27.23 -2.92 4.04
N TYR A 228 -26.40 -3.72 3.35
CA TYR A 228 -25.30 -3.18 2.55
C TYR A 228 -25.78 -2.24 1.44
N ALA A 229 -26.85 -2.59 0.72
CA ALA A 229 -27.40 -1.71 -0.33
C ALA A 229 -27.79 -0.33 0.24
N TRP A 230 -28.48 -0.32 1.39
CA TRP A 230 -28.82 0.93 2.09
C TRP A 230 -27.58 1.73 2.53
N ILE A 231 -26.61 1.07 3.18
CA ILE A 231 -25.35 1.71 3.59
C ILE A 231 -24.62 2.28 2.38
N SER A 232 -24.53 1.52 1.28
CA SER A 232 -23.81 1.93 0.07
C SER A 232 -24.46 3.12 -0.63
N LEU A 233 -25.79 3.24 -0.56
CA LEU A 233 -26.51 4.40 -1.10
C LEU A 233 -26.30 5.63 -0.22
N PHE A 234 -26.43 5.47 1.10
CA PHE A 234 -26.35 6.57 2.04
C PHE A 234 -24.92 7.11 2.22
N LEU A 235 -23.92 6.24 2.23
CA LEU A 235 -22.50 6.58 2.40
C LEU A 235 -21.72 6.59 1.07
N ARG A 236 -22.41 6.74 -0.07
CA ARG A 236 -21.80 6.61 -1.40
C ARG A 236 -20.57 7.50 -1.58
N SER A 237 -20.68 8.78 -1.24
CA SER A 237 -19.59 9.75 -1.39
C SER A 237 -18.40 9.39 -0.49
N THR A 238 -18.64 9.03 0.77
CA THR A 238 -17.60 8.61 1.72
C THR A 238 -16.87 7.36 1.24
N LEU A 239 -17.61 6.36 0.73
CA LEU A 239 -17.03 5.15 0.18
C LEU A 239 -16.18 5.46 -1.06
N GLN A 240 -16.69 6.28 -1.98
CA GLN A 240 -15.92 6.73 -3.15
C GLN A 240 -14.63 7.44 -2.73
N GLN A 241 -14.70 8.37 -1.77
CA GLN A 241 -13.53 9.08 -1.25
C GLN A 241 -12.51 8.12 -0.61
N SER A 242 -12.96 7.13 0.17
CA SER A 242 -12.05 6.11 0.74
C SER A 242 -11.37 5.25 -0.33
N GLU A 243 -12.11 4.87 -1.37
CA GLU A 243 -11.58 4.08 -2.47
C GLU A 243 -10.56 4.85 -3.30
N GLU A 244 -10.81 6.13 -3.56
CA GLU A 244 -9.86 6.96 -4.29
C GLU A 244 -8.62 7.28 -3.44
N ARG A 245 -8.76 7.50 -2.13
CA ARG A 245 -7.61 7.60 -1.20
C ARG A 245 -6.76 6.33 -1.21
N LEU A 246 -7.40 5.15 -1.19
CA LEU A 246 -6.69 3.89 -1.31
C LEU A 246 -5.91 3.81 -2.63
N ARG A 247 -6.55 4.13 -3.77
CA ARG A 247 -5.88 4.16 -5.08
C ARG A 247 -4.68 5.09 -5.07
N ALA A 248 -4.82 6.31 -4.55
CA ALA A 248 -3.74 7.27 -4.46
C ALA A 248 -2.56 6.77 -3.61
N ARG A 249 -2.84 6.10 -2.48
CA ARG A 249 -1.81 5.49 -1.62
C ARG A 249 -1.05 4.38 -2.34
N HIS A 250 -1.75 3.50 -3.06
CA HIS A 250 -1.11 2.45 -3.87
C HIS A 250 -0.23 3.01 -4.99
N LEU A 251 -0.73 3.99 -5.75
CA LEU A 251 0.07 4.59 -6.84
C LEU A 251 1.36 5.24 -6.31
N ARG A 252 1.25 5.93 -5.17
CA ARG A 252 2.43 6.53 -4.51
C ARG A 252 3.42 5.46 -4.05
N ASP A 253 2.91 4.44 -3.37
CA ASP A 253 3.71 3.33 -2.86
C ASP A 253 4.46 2.58 -3.99
N GLU A 254 3.77 2.31 -5.10
CA GLU A 254 4.36 1.71 -6.31
C GLU A 254 5.42 2.64 -6.93
N ALA A 255 5.18 3.96 -6.96
CA ALA A 255 6.12 4.93 -7.49
C ALA A 255 7.39 5.00 -6.63
N GLU A 256 7.26 5.04 -5.30
CA GLU A 256 8.38 5.05 -4.36
C GLU A 256 9.25 3.79 -4.48
N VAL A 257 8.61 2.60 -4.57
CA VAL A 257 9.34 1.33 -4.80
C VAL A 257 10.09 1.34 -6.13
N ARG A 258 9.46 1.79 -7.22
CA ARG A 258 10.08 1.83 -8.55
C ARG A 258 11.21 2.85 -8.66
N LEU A 259 11.06 4.01 -8.01
CA LEU A 259 12.10 5.02 -7.91
C LEU A 259 13.33 4.47 -7.19
N LEU A 260 13.14 3.87 -6.01
CA LEU A 260 14.24 3.27 -5.26
C LEU A 260 14.88 2.10 -6.01
N ARG A 261 14.09 1.21 -6.61
CA ARG A 261 14.57 0.09 -7.43
C ARG A 261 15.45 0.58 -8.58
N THR A 262 15.01 1.63 -9.27
CA THR A 262 15.76 2.23 -10.39
C THR A 262 17.04 2.91 -9.87
N ALA A 263 16.97 3.64 -8.76
CA ALA A 263 18.14 4.29 -8.15
C ALA A 263 19.21 3.28 -7.71
N VAL A 264 18.81 2.15 -7.11
CA VAL A 264 19.73 1.06 -6.73
C VAL A 264 20.39 0.45 -7.97
N ALA A 265 19.62 0.17 -9.03
CA ALA A 265 20.16 -0.34 -10.29
C ALA A 265 21.16 0.63 -10.93
N MET A 266 20.86 1.94 -10.90
CA MET A 266 21.76 2.98 -11.40
C MET A 266 23.06 3.09 -10.60
N GLU A 267 23.00 2.91 -9.28
CA GLU A 267 24.19 2.92 -8.44
C GLU A 267 25.08 1.71 -8.71
N LEU A 268 24.50 0.50 -8.85
CA LEU A 268 25.25 -0.69 -9.26
C LEU A 268 25.90 -0.49 -10.64
N PHE A 269 25.16 0.07 -11.60
CA PHE A 269 25.71 0.45 -12.92
C PHE A 269 26.88 1.43 -12.78
N ARG A 270 26.74 2.46 -11.93
CA ARG A 270 27.79 3.47 -11.71
C ARG A 270 29.04 2.84 -11.10
N ARG A 271 28.91 1.96 -10.12
CA ARG A 271 30.05 1.28 -9.50
C ARG A 271 30.80 0.41 -10.52
N LYS A 272 30.08 -0.23 -11.45
CA LYS A 272 30.67 -1.04 -12.53
C LYS A 272 31.31 -0.20 -13.65
N MET A 273 30.63 0.85 -14.10
CA MET A 273 31.01 1.61 -15.32
C MET A 273 31.75 2.92 -15.03
N GLY A 274 31.83 3.33 -13.76
CA GLY A 274 32.42 4.61 -13.34
C GLY A 274 31.55 5.85 -13.64
N ARG A 275 30.33 5.67 -14.18
CA ARG A 275 29.39 6.75 -14.54
C ARG A 275 27.94 6.31 -14.35
N TYR A 276 27.03 7.27 -14.14
CA TYR A 276 25.59 7.00 -14.25
C TYR A 276 25.19 6.68 -15.72
N PRO A 277 24.08 5.96 -15.94
CA PRO A 277 23.63 5.65 -17.30
C PRO A 277 23.24 6.92 -18.06
N GLY A 278 23.49 7.00 -19.37
CA GLY A 278 23.01 8.13 -20.19
C GLY A 278 21.49 8.07 -20.42
N LYS A 279 20.92 6.87 -20.35
CA LYS A 279 19.47 6.61 -20.41
C LYS A 279 19.11 5.36 -19.60
N LEU A 280 17.89 5.29 -19.07
CA LEU A 280 17.43 4.15 -18.24
C LEU A 280 17.52 2.79 -18.96
N GLY A 281 17.45 2.77 -20.30
CA GLY A 281 17.61 1.54 -21.08
C GLY A 281 18.99 0.88 -20.96
N GLU A 282 20.03 1.56 -20.50
CA GLU A 282 21.36 0.96 -20.24
C GLU A 282 21.37 0.04 -19.01
N LEU A 283 20.30 0.06 -18.19
CA LEU A 283 20.16 -0.82 -17.03
C LEU A 283 19.67 -2.23 -17.40
N ILE A 284 19.25 -2.43 -18.66
CA ILE A 284 18.67 -3.68 -19.16
C ILE A 284 19.72 -4.47 -19.95
N PRO A 285 19.75 -5.81 -19.85
CA PRO A 285 18.95 -6.66 -18.96
C PRO A 285 19.61 -6.91 -17.59
N GLU A 286 20.81 -6.37 -17.36
CA GLU A 286 21.67 -6.77 -16.22
C GLU A 286 21.07 -6.42 -14.85
N TYR A 287 20.46 -5.24 -14.71
CA TYR A 287 19.94 -4.76 -13.43
C TYR A 287 18.40 -4.68 -13.41
N LEU A 288 17.77 -4.47 -14.57
CA LEU A 288 16.33 -4.35 -14.71
C LEU A 288 15.83 -5.19 -15.89
N GLU A 289 14.65 -5.79 -15.73
CA GLU A 289 13.97 -6.55 -16.79
C GLU A 289 13.37 -5.63 -17.86
N SER A 290 12.87 -4.46 -17.44
CA SER A 290 12.34 -3.40 -18.30
C SER A 290 12.47 -2.05 -17.56
N VAL A 291 12.31 -0.94 -18.29
CA VAL A 291 12.29 0.39 -17.66
C VAL A 291 10.99 0.54 -16.87
N PRO A 292 11.02 0.76 -15.54
CA PRO A 292 9.81 0.87 -14.75
C PRO A 292 8.94 2.04 -15.20
N ALA A 293 7.64 1.79 -15.26
CA ALA A 293 6.65 2.83 -15.56
C ALA A 293 6.33 3.65 -14.30
N ASP A 294 6.13 4.94 -14.46
CA ASP A 294 5.51 5.82 -13.50
C ASP A 294 4.02 5.45 -13.34
N PRO A 295 3.58 5.00 -12.15
CA PRO A 295 2.20 4.59 -11.91
C PRO A 295 1.17 5.68 -12.18
N PHE A 296 1.55 6.96 -12.10
CA PHE A 296 0.63 8.08 -12.28
C PHE A 296 0.39 8.43 -13.76
N THR A 297 1.35 8.15 -14.64
CA THR A 297 1.26 8.47 -16.09
C THR A 297 1.17 7.24 -17.00
N GLY A 298 1.58 6.06 -16.51
CA GLY A 298 1.73 4.85 -17.31
C GLY A 298 2.90 4.87 -18.29
N LYS A 299 3.71 5.94 -18.30
CA LYS A 299 4.93 6.07 -19.13
C LYS A 299 6.16 5.72 -18.30
N SER A 300 7.35 5.68 -18.91
CA SER A 300 8.60 5.51 -18.15
C SER A 300 8.79 6.61 -17.10
N LEU A 301 9.44 6.28 -15.97
CA LEU A 301 9.93 7.28 -15.01
C LEU A 301 10.74 8.38 -15.70
N PHE A 302 10.68 9.59 -15.16
CA PHE A 302 11.40 10.73 -15.70
C PHE A 302 12.86 10.68 -15.23
N TYR A 303 13.78 10.77 -16.20
CA TYR A 303 15.22 10.68 -15.94
C TYR A 303 15.97 11.79 -16.67
N ARG A 304 16.81 12.53 -15.95
CA ARG A 304 17.69 13.56 -16.50
C ARG A 304 19.13 13.34 -15.98
N PRO A 305 20.05 12.81 -16.80
CA PRO A 305 21.45 12.67 -16.42
C PRO A 305 22.14 14.03 -16.37
N THR A 306 23.15 14.16 -15.51
CA THR A 306 24.09 15.29 -15.48
C THR A 306 25.52 14.74 -15.34
N THR A 307 26.54 15.59 -15.43
CA THR A 307 27.96 15.18 -15.50
C THR A 307 28.37 14.18 -14.41
N ASN A 308 27.86 14.30 -13.17
CA ASN A 308 28.16 13.40 -12.05
C ASN A 308 26.95 13.13 -11.13
N SER A 309 25.75 13.44 -11.60
CA SER A 309 24.52 13.34 -10.80
C SER A 309 23.36 13.02 -11.73
N TYR A 310 22.17 12.89 -11.18
CA TYR A 310 20.96 12.71 -11.95
C TYR A 310 19.74 13.23 -11.20
N LEU A 311 18.68 13.46 -11.96
CA LEU A 311 17.34 13.63 -11.44
C LEU A 311 16.49 12.45 -11.93
N LEU A 312 15.91 11.71 -10.99
CA LEU A 312 14.98 10.62 -11.25
C LEU A 312 13.69 10.91 -10.48
N TYR A 313 12.54 10.93 -11.15
CA TYR A 313 11.28 11.28 -10.50
C TYR A 313 10.03 10.68 -11.17
N SER A 314 8.94 10.70 -10.41
CA SER A 314 7.56 10.47 -10.84
C SER A 314 6.77 11.76 -10.65
N VAL A 315 5.76 12.01 -11.50
CA VAL A 315 4.96 13.25 -11.45
C VAL A 315 4.07 13.37 -10.20
N GLY A 316 3.96 12.30 -9.42
CA GLY A 316 3.13 12.31 -8.22
C GLY A 316 1.63 12.39 -8.49
N ALA A 317 0.88 12.62 -7.42
CA ALA A 317 -0.57 12.39 -7.41
C ALA A 317 -1.40 13.48 -8.09
N ASP A 318 -0.84 14.68 -8.28
CA ASP A 318 -1.46 15.75 -9.07
C ASP A 318 -1.31 15.54 -10.59
N ARG A 319 -0.45 14.58 -10.99
CA ARG A 319 -0.14 14.20 -12.38
C ARG A 319 0.45 15.34 -13.21
N LYS A 320 1.04 16.34 -12.55
CA LYS A 320 1.64 17.49 -13.19
C LYS A 320 3.16 17.37 -13.08
N ASP A 321 3.84 17.39 -14.23
CA ASP A 321 5.31 17.43 -14.24
C ASP A 321 5.77 18.81 -13.77
N ASP A 322 6.26 18.88 -12.54
CA ASP A 322 6.84 20.08 -11.92
C ASP A 322 8.37 20.13 -12.08
N GLY A 323 8.90 19.35 -13.02
CA GLY A 323 10.30 19.37 -13.41
C GLY A 323 11.25 18.70 -12.44
N GLY A 324 10.74 17.83 -11.56
CA GLY A 324 11.44 17.23 -10.43
C GLY A 324 11.52 18.17 -9.25
N THR A 325 10.43 18.87 -8.92
CA THR A 325 10.36 19.73 -7.72
C THR A 325 9.55 19.01 -6.65
N PRO A 326 10.12 18.72 -5.46
CA PRO A 326 9.42 17.93 -4.47
C PRO A 326 8.33 18.74 -3.78
N PHE A 327 7.34 18.04 -3.23
CA PHE A 327 6.44 18.63 -2.26
C PHE A 327 7.21 19.29 -1.12
N THR A 328 6.97 20.58 -0.89
CA THR A 328 7.49 21.28 0.30
C THR A 328 6.46 21.20 1.43
N ARG A 329 6.86 20.66 2.58
CA ARG A 329 6.01 20.53 3.77
C ARG A 329 5.50 21.93 4.18
N GLY A 330 4.19 22.18 4.04
CA GLY A 330 3.55 23.48 4.28
C GLY A 330 2.92 24.13 3.05
N SER A 331 3.16 23.60 1.84
CA SER A 331 2.40 23.96 0.64
C SER A 331 0.93 23.57 0.81
N ARG A 332 0.00 24.40 0.30
CA ARG A 332 -1.43 24.06 0.28
C ARG A 332 -1.62 22.77 -0.50
N THR A 333 -2.16 21.76 0.17
CA THR A 333 -2.74 20.59 -0.50
C THR A 333 -3.96 21.04 -1.30
N PHE A 334 -4.21 20.35 -2.41
CA PHE A 334 -5.37 20.65 -3.27
C PHE A 334 -6.36 19.50 -3.23
N GLU A 335 -7.63 19.83 -3.37
CA GLU A 335 -8.71 18.85 -3.37
C GLU A 335 -9.06 18.47 -4.81
N ILE A 336 -8.83 17.20 -5.16
CA ILE A 336 -9.30 16.62 -6.43
C ILE A 336 -10.37 15.58 -6.08
N ASN A 337 -11.61 15.79 -6.54
CA ASN A 337 -12.76 14.91 -6.29
C ASN A 337 -13.04 14.62 -4.80
N GLY A 338 -12.72 15.53 -3.88
CA GLY A 338 -12.89 15.27 -2.45
C GLY A 338 -11.63 14.75 -1.75
N ILE A 339 -10.53 14.54 -2.47
CA ILE A 339 -9.31 13.95 -1.93
C ILE A 339 -8.25 15.02 -1.80
N GLU A 340 -7.64 15.10 -0.62
CA GLU A 340 -6.45 15.88 -0.40
C GLU A 340 -5.26 15.23 -1.14
N VAL A 341 -4.71 15.95 -2.11
CA VAL A 341 -3.57 15.53 -2.92
C VAL A 341 -2.35 16.33 -2.49
N GLU A 342 -1.25 15.64 -2.21
CA GLU A 342 0.07 16.26 -2.02
C GLU A 342 0.60 16.71 -3.40
N PRO A 343 0.82 18.02 -3.62
CA PRO A 343 1.34 18.52 -4.89
C PRO A 343 2.84 18.24 -5.05
N GLY A 344 3.30 18.13 -6.29
CA GLY A 344 4.72 18.00 -6.64
C GLY A 344 5.22 16.58 -6.83
N ASP A 345 6.46 16.49 -7.32
CA ASP A 345 7.05 15.25 -7.81
C ASP A 345 7.60 14.37 -6.68
N LEU A 346 7.56 13.05 -6.89
CA LEU A 346 8.27 12.08 -6.05
C LEU A 346 9.68 11.90 -6.59
N ILE A 347 10.70 12.21 -5.79
CA ILE A 347 12.08 12.35 -6.27
C ILE A 347 13.00 11.33 -5.63
N SER A 348 13.90 10.78 -6.44
CA SER A 348 15.13 10.13 -6.00
C SER A 348 16.32 10.84 -6.63
N THR A 349 17.12 11.54 -5.81
CA THR A 349 18.38 12.17 -6.22
C THR A 349 19.55 11.50 -5.51
N PRO A 350 20.76 11.48 -6.11
CA PRO A 350 21.96 11.17 -5.36
C PRO A 350 22.17 12.24 -4.26
N PRO A 351 22.85 11.91 -3.15
CA PRO A 351 23.19 12.91 -2.14
C PRO A 351 23.98 14.05 -2.78
N PRO A 352 23.88 15.29 -2.24
CA PRO A 352 24.73 16.38 -2.70
C PRO A 352 26.19 15.95 -2.60
N ASN A 353 26.98 16.23 -3.64
CA ASN A 353 28.43 15.96 -3.66
C ASN A 353 29.04 16.48 -2.35
N ARG A 354 29.54 15.58 -1.50
CA ARG A 354 30.35 15.94 -0.33
C ARG A 354 31.78 16.20 -0.74
#